data_AF-X1TK03-F1
#
_entry.id   AF-X1TK03-F1
#
_cell.length_a   1.000
_cell.length_b   1.000
_cell.length_c   1.000
_cell.angle_alpha   90.00
_cell.angle_beta   90.00
_cell.angle_gamma   90.00
#
_symmetry.space_group_name_H-M   'P 1'
#
loop_
_entity.id
_entity.type
_entity.pdbx_description
1 polymer ?
#
loop_
_entity_poly.entity_id
_entity_poly.type
_entity_poly.pdbx_seq_one_letter_code
_entity_poly.pdbx_strand_id
1 'polypeptide(L)'
;MALLNQLTRYWRFSYGLRKFLKEPITLEESRQIISQRLKDRQQNLLATVKQAIYGNQTSPYLELLNFAGCEYGDFEQMVRSDGIEPTLCKLNDLGIYLSIEEFKGKKEVKRGSKTFQFKEDDFNNPLLSGHLEARSGASRSAGTSTVYDFQS
;
A
#
# COMPACT_ATOMS: atom_id res chain seq x y z
N MET A 1 4.13 -6.67 -26.91
CA MET A 1 4.84 -5.93 -25.84
C MET A 1 4.70 -6.54 -24.43
N ALA A 2 3.89 -7.59 -24.20
CA ALA A 2 3.74 -8.23 -22.89
C ALA A 2 4.88 -9.23 -22.52
N LEU A 3 5.50 -9.90 -23.51
CA LEU A 3 6.48 -10.97 -23.27
C LEU A 3 7.85 -10.48 -22.77
N LEU A 4 8.35 -9.36 -23.33
CA LEU A 4 9.62 -8.73 -22.94
C LEU A 4 9.59 -8.22 -21.49
N ASN A 5 8.41 -7.78 -21.04
CA ASN A 5 8.17 -7.31 -19.68
C ASN A 5 8.07 -8.46 -18.66
N GLN A 6 7.79 -9.69 -19.11
CA GLN A 6 7.83 -10.87 -18.26
C GLN A 6 9.26 -11.41 -18.14
N LEU A 7 10.01 -11.47 -19.25
CA LEU A 7 11.41 -11.94 -19.25
C LEU A 7 12.34 -11.08 -18.37
N THR A 8 12.18 -9.76 -18.43
CA THR A 8 12.93 -8.83 -17.55
C THR A 8 12.60 -9.00 -16.07
N ARG A 9 11.34 -9.29 -15.72
CA ARG A 9 10.93 -9.64 -14.35
C ARG A 9 11.60 -10.92 -13.85
N TYR A 10 11.55 -12.00 -14.65
CA TYR A 10 12.16 -13.29 -14.28
C TYR A 10 13.69 -13.18 -14.15
N TRP A 11 14.32 -12.36 -15.00
CA TRP A 11 15.76 -12.12 -14.92
C TRP A 11 16.15 -11.32 -13.66
N ARG A 12 15.38 -10.28 -13.30
CA ARG A 12 15.58 -9.54 -12.04
C ARG A 12 15.40 -10.43 -10.82
N PHE A 13 14.33 -11.24 -10.80
CA PHE A 13 14.05 -12.18 -9.73
C PHE A 13 15.17 -13.22 -9.55
N SER A 14 15.60 -13.85 -10.63
CA SER A 14 16.67 -14.87 -10.58
C SER A 14 18.03 -14.28 -10.20
N TYR A 15 18.32 -13.03 -10.60
CA TYR A 15 19.52 -12.33 -10.17
C TYR A 15 19.49 -11.97 -8.67
N GLY A 16 18.37 -11.46 -8.16
CA GLY A 16 18.16 -11.18 -6.73
C GLY A 16 18.32 -12.43 -5.87
N LEU A 17 17.73 -13.55 -6.31
CA LEU A 17 17.85 -14.85 -5.64
C LEU A 17 19.29 -15.37 -5.60
N ARG A 18 20.03 -15.26 -6.71
CA ARG A 18 21.44 -15.71 -6.76
C ARG A 18 22.34 -14.88 -5.87
N LYS A 19 22.12 -13.57 -5.77
CA LYS A 19 22.86 -12.69 -4.86
C LYS A 19 22.57 -13.04 -3.40
N PHE A 20 21.29 -13.19 -3.05
CA PHE A 20 20.85 -13.57 -1.70
C PHE A 20 21.45 -14.93 -1.24
N LEU A 21 21.52 -15.91 -2.13
CA LEU A 21 22.13 -17.21 -1.82
C LEU A 21 23.66 -17.17 -1.71
N LYS A 22 24.32 -16.21 -2.38
CA LYS A 22 25.78 -16.05 -2.32
C LYS A 22 26.24 -15.22 -1.12
N GLU A 23 25.45 -14.21 -0.75
CA GLU A 23 25.71 -13.29 0.34
C GLU A 23 24.46 -13.25 1.23
N PRO A 24 24.30 -14.21 2.16
CA PRO A 24 23.18 -14.20 3.08
C PRO A 24 23.28 -12.96 3.97
N ILE A 25 22.19 -12.19 4.04
CA ILE A 25 22.11 -11.00 4.88
C ILE A 25 22.36 -11.39 6.34
N THR A 26 23.33 -10.75 6.98
CA THR A 26 23.64 -11.01 8.38
C THR A 26 22.55 -10.45 9.29
N LEU A 27 22.50 -10.91 10.55
CA LEU A 27 21.56 -10.37 11.54
C LEU A 27 21.77 -8.87 11.75
N GLU A 28 23.02 -8.41 11.78
CA GLU A 28 23.36 -7.00 11.99
C GLU A 28 22.95 -6.13 10.81
N GLU A 29 23.21 -6.57 9.57
CA GLU A 29 22.73 -5.87 8.36
C GLU A 29 21.20 -5.83 8.32
N SER A 30 20.53 -6.93 8.69
CA SER A 30 19.06 -6.98 8.79
C SER A 30 18.54 -5.95 9.79
N ARG A 31 19.17 -5.85 10.97
CA ARG A 31 18.83 -4.85 12.00
C ARG A 31 19.03 -3.43 11.51
N GLN A 32 20.15 -3.16 10.82
CA GLN A 32 20.45 -1.85 10.26
C GLN A 32 19.43 -1.46 9.17
N ILE A 33 19.10 -2.36 8.26
CA ILE A 33 18.08 -2.14 7.21
C ILE A 33 16.72 -1.82 7.84
N ILE A 34 16.28 -2.62 8.81
CA ILE A 34 15.00 -2.38 9.50
C ILE A 34 15.03 -1.05 10.24
N SER A 35 16.11 -0.74 10.97
CA SER A 35 16.24 0.53 11.69
C SER A 35 16.20 1.73 10.75
N GLN A 36 16.88 1.66 9.61
CA GLN A 36 16.88 2.74 8.62
C GLN A 36 15.49 2.92 8.00
N ARG A 37 14.84 1.82 7.60
CA ARG A 37 13.46 1.87 7.08
C ARG A 37 12.45 2.44 8.08
N LEU A 38 12.64 2.16 9.37
CA LEU A 38 11.81 2.75 10.43
C LEU A 38 12.06 4.25 10.60
N LYS A 39 13.31 4.71 10.49
CA LYS A 39 13.64 6.15 10.50
C LYS A 39 12.98 6.88 9.34
N ASP A 40 13.02 6.29 8.15
CA ASP A 40 12.49 6.90 6.92
C ASP A 40 11.00 6.61 6.71
N ARG A 41 10.33 5.92 7.64
CA ARG A 41 8.95 5.43 7.50
C ARG A 41 7.96 6.56 7.19
N GLN A 42 8.08 7.71 7.84
CA GLN A 42 7.20 8.86 7.59
C GLN A 42 7.38 9.39 6.17
N GLN A 43 8.62 9.61 5.74
CA GLN A 43 8.93 10.10 4.40
C GLN A 43 8.46 9.11 3.33
N ASN A 44 8.68 7.82 3.54
CA ASN A 44 8.23 6.77 2.64
C ASN A 44 6.70 6.72 2.55
N LEU A 45 5.99 6.80 3.68
CA LEU A 45 4.53 6.87 3.71
C LEU A 45 4.03 8.09 2.91
N LEU A 46 4.60 9.27 3.15
CA LEU A 46 4.19 10.50 2.47
C LEU A 46 4.42 10.41 0.96
N ALA A 47 5.54 9.84 0.52
CA ALA A 47 5.83 9.64 -0.89
C ALA A 47 4.82 8.67 -1.54
N THR A 48 4.53 7.53 -0.87
CA THR A 48 3.56 6.55 -1.37
C THR A 48 2.15 7.13 -1.43
N VAL A 49 1.68 7.80 -0.36
CA VAL A 49 0.33 8.39 -0.32
C VAL A 49 0.18 9.48 -1.37
N LYS A 50 1.20 10.32 -1.57
CA LYS A 50 1.18 11.35 -2.62
C LYS A 50 0.99 10.76 -4.00
N GLN A 51 1.68 9.68 -4.33
CA GLN A 51 1.66 9.10 -5.67
C GLN A 51 0.48 8.15 -5.89
N ALA A 52 0.26 7.21 -4.97
CA ALA A 52 -0.72 6.13 -5.12
C ALA A 52 -2.16 6.54 -4.78
N ILE A 53 -2.34 7.59 -3.99
CA ILE A 53 -3.67 8.08 -3.56
C ILE A 53 -3.94 9.44 -4.19
N TYR A 54 -3.24 10.50 -3.76
CA TYR A 54 -3.54 11.86 -4.23
C TYR A 54 -3.21 12.11 -5.71
N GLY A 55 -2.19 11.42 -6.24
CA GLY A 55 -1.85 11.44 -7.66
C GLY A 55 -2.73 10.52 -8.52
N ASN A 56 -3.58 9.71 -7.90
CA ASN A 56 -4.43 8.74 -8.57
C ASN A 56 -5.91 9.11 -8.41
N GLN A 57 -6.48 9.75 -9.44
CA GLN A 57 -7.88 10.21 -9.43
C GLN A 57 -8.90 9.08 -9.28
N THR A 58 -8.53 7.83 -9.58
CA THR A 58 -9.41 6.67 -9.43
C THR A 58 -9.23 5.95 -8.10
N SER A 59 -8.43 6.49 -7.17
CA SER A 59 -8.19 5.86 -5.87
C SER A 59 -9.45 5.97 -4.97
N PRO A 60 -9.98 4.85 -4.46
CA PRO A 60 -11.09 4.88 -3.50
C PRO A 60 -10.75 5.65 -2.22
N TYR A 61 -9.48 5.60 -1.79
CA TYR A 61 -9.02 6.34 -0.63
C TYR A 61 -9.11 7.86 -0.85
N LEU A 62 -8.84 8.32 -2.08
CA LEU A 62 -8.95 9.74 -2.43
C LEU A 62 -10.40 10.22 -2.33
N GLU A 63 -11.37 9.43 -2.75
CA GLU A 63 -12.79 9.78 -2.61
C GLU A 63 -13.21 9.95 -1.14
N LEU A 64 -12.73 9.07 -0.26
CA LEU A 64 -12.97 9.15 1.18
C LEU A 64 -12.27 10.35 1.83
N LEU A 65 -11.02 10.61 1.45
CA LEU A 65 -10.24 11.76 1.94
C LEU A 65 -10.88 13.09 1.52
N ASN A 66 -11.30 13.20 0.26
CA ASN A 66 -12.00 14.37 -0.26
C ASN A 66 -13.35 14.59 0.44
N PHE A 67 -14.07 13.51 0.76
CA PHE A 67 -15.32 13.62 1.53
C PHE A 67 -15.09 14.16 2.94
N ALA A 68 -13.99 13.78 3.58
CA ALA A 68 -13.57 14.31 4.87
C ALA A 68 -12.93 15.70 4.80
N GLY A 69 -12.73 16.26 3.59
CA GLY A 69 -12.05 17.53 3.38
C GLY A 69 -10.56 17.50 3.75
N CYS A 70 -9.92 16.34 3.68
CA CYS A 70 -8.51 16.16 3.98
C CYS A 70 -7.70 16.25 2.69
N GLU A 71 -7.00 17.38 2.48
CA GLU A 71 -6.08 17.54 1.36
C GLU A 71 -4.72 16.91 1.68
N TYR A 72 -3.86 16.75 0.66
CA TYR A 72 -2.52 16.20 0.87
C TYR A 72 -1.70 17.06 1.84
N GLY A 73 -1.88 18.39 1.81
CA GLY A 73 -1.21 19.30 2.74
C GLY A 73 -1.60 19.03 4.20
N ASP A 74 -2.88 18.79 4.46
CA ASP A 74 -3.37 18.45 5.80
C ASP A 74 -2.81 17.11 6.27
N PHE A 75 -2.84 16.09 5.41
CA PHE A 75 -2.26 14.78 5.70
C PHE A 75 -0.76 14.86 5.96
N GLU A 76 -0.01 15.58 5.13
CA GLU A 76 1.43 15.78 5.31
C GLU A 76 1.74 16.47 6.63
N GLN A 77 0.99 17.52 6.96
CA GLN A 77 1.16 18.25 8.21
C GLN A 77 0.89 17.34 9.42
N MET A 78 -0.22 16.59 9.44
CA MET A 78 -0.55 15.67 10.53
C MET A 78 0.54 14.61 10.74
N VAL A 79 1.04 14.00 9.67
CA VAL A 79 2.10 12.97 9.79
C VAL A 79 3.39 13.57 10.33
N ARG A 80 3.75 14.78 9.92
CA ARG A 80 4.97 15.46 10.36
C ARG A 80 4.87 15.97 11.80
N SER A 81 3.71 16.45 12.22
CA SER A 81 3.53 17.01 13.57
C SER A 81 3.25 15.93 14.62
N ASP A 82 2.34 15.01 14.31
CA ASP A 82 1.78 14.09 15.31
C ASP A 82 2.30 12.66 15.14
N GLY A 83 2.89 12.35 13.98
CA GLY A 83 3.30 11.00 13.64
C GLY A 83 2.23 10.22 12.89
N ILE A 84 2.60 8.99 12.49
CA ILE A 84 1.75 8.15 11.62
C ILE A 84 0.54 7.64 12.40
N GLU A 85 0.78 7.05 13.57
CA GLU A 85 -0.27 6.39 14.35
C GLU A 85 -1.37 7.36 14.79
N PRO A 86 -1.07 8.56 15.35
CA PRO A 86 -2.12 9.52 15.68
C PRO A 86 -2.85 10.04 14.45
N THR A 87 -2.17 10.20 13.31
CA THR A 87 -2.81 10.57 12.04
C THR A 87 -3.82 9.51 11.62
N LEU A 88 -3.46 8.22 11.67
CA LEU A 88 -4.38 7.13 11.31
C LEU A 88 -5.60 7.07 12.24
N CYS A 89 -5.42 7.32 13.54
CA CYS A 89 -6.55 7.43 14.47
C CYS A 89 -7.49 8.59 14.09
N LYS A 90 -6.93 9.78 13.82
CA LYS A 90 -7.73 10.93 13.37
C LYS A 90 -8.50 10.65 12.08
N LEU A 91 -7.86 10.02 11.09
CA LEU A 91 -8.52 9.63 9.85
C LEU A 91 -9.65 8.61 10.11
N ASN A 92 -9.44 7.66 11.03
CA ASN A 92 -10.48 6.73 11.44
C ASN A 92 -11.69 7.45 12.05
N ASP A 93 -11.45 8.41 12.95
CA ASP A 93 -12.50 9.21 13.59
C ASP A 93 -13.27 10.07 12.57
N LEU A 94 -12.61 10.52 11.50
CA LEU A 94 -13.22 11.21 10.36
C LEU A 94 -14.00 10.27 9.42
N GLY A 95 -14.05 8.97 9.72
CA GLY A 95 -14.76 7.97 8.91
C GLY A 95 -13.94 7.44 7.73
N ILE A 96 -12.65 7.76 7.64
CA ILE A 96 -11.75 7.26 6.59
C ILE A 96 -11.20 5.90 7.05
N TYR A 97 -12.03 4.88 6.87
CA TYR A 97 -11.68 3.49 7.10
C TYR A 97 -12.59 2.60 6.26
N LEU A 98 -12.23 1.33 6.13
CA LEU A 98 -13.04 0.32 5.44
C LEU A 98 -13.11 -0.95 6.28
N SER A 99 -14.31 -1.48 6.42
CA SER A 99 -14.52 -2.86 6.86
C SER A 99 -14.13 -3.84 5.76
N ILE A 100 -13.92 -5.11 6.13
CA ILE A 100 -13.56 -6.16 5.16
C ILE A 100 -14.64 -6.35 4.09
N GLU A 101 -15.92 -6.18 4.45
CA GLU A 101 -17.04 -6.31 3.50
C GLU A 101 -17.09 -5.13 2.52
N GLU A 102 -16.84 -3.92 3.02
CA GLU A 102 -16.72 -2.69 2.22
C GLU A 102 -15.54 -2.80 1.24
N PHE A 103 -14.37 -3.24 1.72
CA PHE A 103 -13.18 -3.45 0.90
C PHE A 103 -13.41 -4.49 -0.21
N LYS A 104 -14.11 -5.59 0.10
CA LYS A 104 -14.46 -6.64 -0.88
C LYS A 104 -15.60 -6.25 -1.82
N GLY A 105 -16.14 -5.03 -1.70
CA GLY A 105 -17.30 -4.58 -2.47
C GLY A 105 -18.60 -5.33 -2.19
N LYS A 106 -18.65 -6.10 -1.08
CA LYS A 106 -19.86 -6.83 -0.65
C LYS A 106 -20.89 -5.93 0.02
N LYS A 107 -20.44 -4.78 0.51
CA LYS A 107 -21.25 -3.78 1.19
C LYS A 107 -20.86 -2.40 0.69
N GLU A 108 -21.85 -1.54 0.49
CA GLU A 108 -21.65 -0.12 0.23
C GLU A 108 -20.96 0.56 1.43
N VAL A 109 -20.05 1.49 1.14
CA VAL A 109 -19.44 2.34 2.16
C VAL A 109 -20.38 3.51 2.43
N LYS A 110 -20.98 3.56 3.61
CA LYS A 110 -21.87 4.67 4.00
C LYS A 110 -21.21 5.55 5.04
N ARG A 111 -21.03 6.83 4.72
CA ARG A 111 -20.48 7.85 5.62
C ARG A 111 -21.42 9.06 5.61
N GLY A 112 -22.21 9.21 6.67
CA GLY A 112 -23.27 10.22 6.73
C GLY A 112 -24.29 10.05 5.61
N SER A 113 -24.49 11.09 4.81
CA SER A 113 -25.39 11.10 3.65
C SER A 113 -24.75 10.59 2.36
N LYS A 114 -23.44 10.34 2.33
CA LYS A 114 -22.75 9.78 1.15
C LYS A 114 -22.67 8.26 1.22
N THR A 115 -22.88 7.66 0.06
CA THR A 115 -22.69 6.24 -0.20
C THR A 115 -21.66 6.09 -1.31
N PHE A 116 -20.67 5.23 -1.10
CA PHE A 116 -19.68 4.86 -2.10
C PHE A 116 -19.77 3.37 -2.40
N GLN A 117 -19.51 3.00 -3.64
CA GLN A 117 -19.48 1.62 -4.10
C GLN A 117 -18.10 1.35 -4.69
N PHE A 118 -17.32 0.52 -4.01
CA PHE A 118 -15.99 0.11 -4.47
C PHE A 118 -15.96 -1.39 -4.78
N LYS A 119 -14.95 -1.81 -5.53
CA LYS A 119 -14.56 -3.19 -5.74
C LYS A 119 -13.15 -3.41 -5.23
N GLU A 120 -12.81 -4.66 -4.92
CA GLU A 120 -11.50 -5.02 -4.39
C GLU A 120 -10.34 -4.55 -5.28
N ASP A 121 -10.49 -4.63 -6.60
CA ASP A 121 -9.46 -4.22 -7.56
C ASP A 121 -9.18 -2.72 -7.58
N ASP A 122 -10.12 -1.89 -7.10
CA ASP A 122 -9.96 -0.44 -7.05
C ASP A 122 -8.89 -0.03 -6.01
N PHE A 123 -8.57 -0.92 -5.06
CA PHE A 123 -7.56 -0.71 -4.02
C PHE A 123 -6.15 -1.16 -4.40
N ASN A 124 -5.96 -1.68 -5.61
CA ASN A 124 -4.64 -2.12 -6.06
C ASN A 124 -3.67 -0.95 -6.16
N ASN A 125 -2.44 -1.13 -5.66
CA ASN A 125 -1.42 -0.08 -5.70
C ASN A 125 -0.86 0.08 -7.13
N PRO A 126 -1.09 1.21 -7.82
CA PRO A 126 -0.65 1.40 -9.20
C PRO A 126 0.88 1.44 -9.34
N LEU A 127 1.62 1.69 -8.26
CA LEU A 127 3.08 1.74 -8.26
C LEU A 127 3.73 0.35 -8.32
N LEU A 128 2.97 -0.72 -8.07
CA LEU A 128 3.45 -2.10 -8.07
C LEU A 128 3.26 -2.76 -9.45
N SER A 129 3.77 -2.13 -10.52
CA SER A 129 3.73 -2.74 -11.85
C SER A 129 4.85 -3.78 -12.00
N GLY A 130 4.53 -5.07 -11.91
CA GLY A 130 5.44 -6.12 -12.38
C GLY A 130 5.95 -7.10 -11.31
N HIS A 131 5.07 -7.64 -10.48
CA HIS A 131 5.47 -8.66 -9.49
C HIS A 131 4.64 -9.94 -9.64
N LEU A 132 5.13 -11.03 -9.03
CA LEU A 132 4.37 -12.28 -8.90
C LEU A 132 3.19 -12.01 -7.95
N GLU A 133 1.98 -11.94 -8.51
CA GLU A 133 0.75 -11.92 -7.72
C GLU A 133 0.56 -13.30 -7.08
N ALA A 134 0.66 -13.37 -5.76
CA ALA A 134 0.33 -14.56 -5.01
C ALA A 134 -0.88 -14.26 -4.15
N ARG A 135 -1.95 -15.03 -4.31
CA ARG A 135 -3.13 -14.89 -3.44
C ARG A 135 -2.84 -15.55 -2.10
N SER A 136 -2.75 -14.77 -1.03
CA SER A 136 -2.74 -15.30 0.33
C SER A 136 -4.11 -15.12 0.96
N GLY A 137 -4.77 -16.23 1.31
CA GLY A 137 -6.03 -16.22 2.04
C GLY A 137 -5.86 -16.80 3.43
N ALA A 138 -6.32 -16.09 4.46
CA ALA A 138 -6.78 -16.76 5.67
C ALA A 138 -8.01 -17.62 5.32
N SER A 139 -8.19 -18.77 5.98
CA SER A 139 -9.09 -19.90 5.66
C SER A 139 -10.60 -19.61 5.48
N ARG A 140 -11.04 -18.35 5.36
CA ARG A 140 -12.45 -17.94 5.22
C ARG A 140 -12.74 -16.98 4.05
N SER A 141 -11.80 -16.71 3.15
CA SER A 141 -12.10 -15.91 1.94
C SER A 141 -11.16 -16.14 0.77
N ALA A 142 -11.55 -15.67 -0.43
CA ALA A 142 -10.94 -15.92 -1.75
C ALA A 142 -9.47 -15.46 -1.95
N GLY A 143 -8.78 -15.08 -0.87
CA GLY A 143 -7.38 -14.64 -0.88
C GLY A 143 -7.24 -13.19 -1.33
N THR A 144 -6.52 -12.41 -0.54
CA THR A 144 -6.07 -11.07 -0.95
C THR A 144 -4.81 -11.23 -1.77
N SER A 145 -4.67 -10.47 -2.86
CA SER A 145 -3.45 -10.46 -3.66
C SER A 145 -2.30 -9.89 -2.82
N THR A 146 -1.27 -10.71 -2.60
CA THR A 146 -0.04 -10.32 -1.92
C THR A 146 1.09 -10.33 -2.93
N VAL A 147 1.85 -9.24 -2.93
CA VAL A 147 2.97 -9.04 -3.83
C VAL A 147 4.26 -9.49 -3.14
N TYR A 148 4.98 -10.43 -3.76
CA TYR A 148 6.32 -10.82 -3.32
C TYR A 148 7.38 -10.12 -4.17
N ASP A 149 8.30 -9.43 -3.50
CA ASP A 149 9.47 -8.79 -4.13
C ASP A 149 10.73 -9.08 -3.31
N PHE A 150 11.83 -9.38 -3.99
CA PHE A 150 13.17 -9.43 -3.40
C PHE A 150 13.87 -8.13 -3.78
N GLN A 151 13.56 -7.05 -3.06
CA GLN A 151 14.27 -5.79 -3.23
C GLN A 151 15.75 -6.00 -2.92
N SER A 152 16.58 -5.87 -3.96
CA SER A 152 18.05 -5.77 -3.89
C SER A 152 18.50 -4.34 -3.71
#